data_AF-A0A0F6MN14-F1
#
_entry.id   AF-A0A0F6MN14-F1
#
_cell.length_a   1.000
_cell.length_b   1.000
_cell.length_c   1.000
_cell.angle_alpha   90.00
_cell.angle_beta   90.00
_cell.angle_gamma   90.00
#
_symmetry.space_group_name_H-M   'P 1'
#
loop_
_entity.id
_entity.type
_entity.pdbx_description
1 polymer ?
#
loop_
_entity_poly.entity_id
_entity_poly.type
_entity_poly.pdbx_seq_one_letter_code
_entity_poly.pdbx_strand_id
1 'polypeptide(L)'
;MGRFFLHNQKNEAAKDYLVNAINLYEDSIKMTPKRTIRQIDAMRLYGELIAGDKLYNEAQEIYAKALSKYEAYTAQKGIYPSPVVGKLYANYGDISYFIAGDYDEALDAYEHAVRELNNSPSIQYKMGYIYYQKENYSDAMKAMTLAYSEKPNDKNLLYGFGNVLFKYTNYFAAQAYYERLMELLEAEKIRKGIIFPQTRVDHAEFVEDYMHTSNNLAVVLNRIAVQNGDSNKNGRALSLFGESTRAWDALNRNPETMIRAKTINLAYANIQNMVKPRSAFVPEIYSDIPKTLENEKILQQTEDR
;
A
#
# COMPACT_ATOMS: atom_id res chain seq x y z
N MET A 1 -19.65 -27.63 2.49
CA MET A 1 -18.95 -27.93 3.76
C MET A 1 -17.65 -27.14 3.92
N GLY A 2 -16.75 -27.06 2.93
CA GLY A 2 -15.48 -26.29 3.05
C GLY A 2 -15.65 -24.86 3.59
N ARG A 3 -16.51 -24.04 2.96
CA ARG A 3 -16.85 -22.70 3.46
C ARG A 3 -17.38 -22.67 4.91
N PHE A 4 -18.15 -23.68 5.32
CA PHE A 4 -18.64 -23.77 6.70
C PHE A 4 -17.49 -23.96 7.69
N PHE A 5 -16.50 -24.80 7.38
CA PHE A 5 -15.33 -24.98 8.24
C PHE A 5 -14.42 -23.75 8.28
N LEU A 6 -14.28 -23.03 7.16
CA LEU A 6 -13.60 -21.73 7.12
C LEU A 6 -14.24 -20.72 8.08
N HIS A 7 -15.58 -20.59 8.06
CA HIS A 7 -16.29 -19.70 8.99
C HIS A 7 -16.11 -20.09 10.46
N ASN A 8 -15.82 -21.36 10.74
CA ASN A 8 -15.56 -21.87 12.09
C ASN A 8 -14.06 -21.96 12.42
N GLN A 9 -13.18 -21.33 11.62
CA GLN A 9 -11.72 -21.33 11.81
C GLN A 9 -11.08 -22.73 11.90
N LYS A 10 -11.72 -23.72 11.26
CA LYS A 10 -11.24 -25.11 11.19
C LYS A 10 -10.52 -25.32 9.86
N ASN A 11 -9.31 -24.76 9.75
CA ASN A 11 -8.56 -24.70 8.48
C ASN A 11 -8.23 -26.09 7.91
N GLU A 12 -7.75 -27.03 8.72
CA GLU A 12 -7.42 -28.39 8.24
C GLU A 12 -8.66 -29.11 7.68
N ALA A 13 -9.76 -29.10 8.42
CA ALA A 13 -11.01 -29.67 7.92
C ALA A 13 -11.49 -28.94 6.64
N ALA A 14 -11.33 -27.61 6.57
CA ALA A 14 -11.67 -26.86 5.38
C ALA A 14 -10.85 -27.29 4.16
N LYS A 15 -9.54 -27.53 4.31
CA LYS A 15 -8.66 -28.05 3.24
C LYS A 15 -9.20 -29.37 2.70
N ASP A 16 -9.48 -30.34 3.57
CA ASP A 16 -9.98 -31.67 3.17
C ASP A 16 -11.29 -31.56 2.37
N TYR A 17 -12.25 -30.76 2.85
CA TYR A 17 -13.52 -30.57 2.16
C TYR A 17 -13.38 -29.80 0.85
N LEU A 18 -12.41 -28.89 0.73
CA LEU A 18 -12.16 -28.14 -0.50
C LEU A 18 -11.50 -29.03 -1.56
N VAL A 19 -10.49 -29.83 -1.18
CA VAL A 19 -9.84 -30.81 -2.07
C VAL A 19 -10.88 -31.81 -2.60
N ASN A 20 -11.70 -32.37 -1.72
CA ASN A 20 -12.78 -33.27 -2.13
C ASN A 20 -13.76 -32.60 -3.11
N ALA A 21 -14.11 -31.33 -2.87
CA ALA A 21 -14.99 -30.60 -3.78
C ALA A 21 -14.35 -30.34 -5.15
N ILE A 22 -13.05 -30.05 -5.20
CA ILE A 22 -12.29 -29.86 -6.44
C ILE A 22 -12.32 -31.15 -7.28
N ASN A 23 -11.99 -32.29 -6.67
CA ASN A 23 -11.99 -33.59 -7.34
C ASN A 23 -13.38 -33.95 -7.91
N LEU A 24 -14.45 -33.73 -7.13
CA LEU A 24 -15.82 -33.97 -7.59
C LEU A 24 -16.22 -33.11 -8.80
N TYR A 25 -15.65 -31.91 -8.95
CA TYR A 25 -15.86 -31.09 -10.14
C TYR A 25 -15.02 -31.56 -11.33
N GLU A 26 -13.82 -32.10 -11.10
CA GLU A 26 -12.98 -32.66 -12.16
C GLU A 26 -13.58 -33.92 -12.78
N ASP A 27 -14.20 -34.77 -11.96
CA ASP A 27 -14.88 -35.99 -12.41
C ASP A 27 -16.25 -35.74 -13.06
N SER A 28 -16.72 -34.48 -13.07
CA SER A 28 -18.04 -34.14 -13.60
C SER A 28 -18.07 -34.17 -15.12
N ILE A 29 -18.86 -35.10 -15.68
CA ILE A 29 -19.11 -35.29 -17.12
C ILE A 29 -19.51 -33.99 -17.85
N LYS A 30 -20.23 -33.08 -17.18
CA LYS A 30 -20.67 -31.81 -17.79
C LYS A 30 -20.43 -30.61 -16.87
N MET A 31 -19.57 -29.71 -17.33
CA MET A 31 -19.33 -28.41 -16.71
C MET A 31 -20.26 -27.34 -17.28
N THR A 32 -21.00 -26.70 -16.39
CA THR A 32 -21.83 -25.50 -16.66
C THR A 32 -21.12 -24.27 -16.11
N PRO A 33 -21.43 -23.04 -16.58
CA PRO A 33 -20.74 -21.83 -16.10
C PRO A 33 -20.78 -21.71 -14.57
N LYS A 34 -21.95 -22.00 -13.97
CA LYS A 34 -22.12 -22.00 -12.51
C LYS A 34 -21.26 -23.04 -11.79
N ARG A 35 -21.07 -24.24 -12.36
CA ARG A 35 -20.20 -25.27 -11.79
C ARG A 35 -18.73 -24.88 -11.92
N THR A 36 -18.33 -24.35 -13.08
CA THR A 36 -16.98 -23.84 -13.32
C THR A 36 -16.60 -22.78 -12.30
N ILE A 37 -17.45 -21.77 -12.09
CA ILE A 37 -17.18 -20.71 -11.08
C ILE A 37 -17.11 -21.29 -9.65
N ARG A 38 -17.91 -22.31 -9.32
CA ARG A 38 -17.82 -22.97 -8.00
C ARG A 38 -16.55 -23.78 -7.82
N GLN A 39 -16.06 -24.43 -8.89
CA GLN A 39 -14.77 -25.12 -8.86
C GLN A 39 -13.63 -24.12 -8.67
N ILE A 40 -13.63 -23.03 -9.46
CA ILE A 40 -12.66 -21.94 -9.34
C ILE A 40 -12.67 -21.35 -7.92
N ASP A 41 -13.86 -21.12 -7.35
CA ASP A 41 -13.99 -20.64 -5.98
C ASP A 41 -13.39 -21.61 -4.96
N ALA A 42 -13.60 -22.92 -5.12
CA ALA A 42 -13.03 -23.93 -4.24
C ALA A 42 -11.49 -23.95 -4.32
N MET A 43 -10.93 -23.86 -5.54
CA MET A 43 -9.48 -23.76 -5.75
C MET A 43 -8.91 -22.47 -5.15
N ARG A 44 -9.59 -21.33 -5.33
CA ARG A 44 -9.20 -20.04 -4.74
C ARG A 44 -9.18 -20.13 -3.20
N LEU A 45 -10.24 -20.65 -2.59
CA LEU A 45 -10.31 -20.80 -1.13
C LEU A 45 -9.24 -21.78 -0.60
N TYR A 46 -8.93 -22.82 -1.36
CA TYR A 46 -7.85 -23.75 -1.01
C TYR A 46 -6.49 -23.05 -1.08
N GLY A 47 -6.20 -22.33 -2.16
CA GLY A 47 -4.98 -21.54 -2.28
C GLY A 47 -4.83 -20.48 -1.18
N GLU A 48 -5.93 -19.87 -0.70
CA GLU A 48 -5.90 -18.93 0.43
C GLU A 48 -5.43 -19.60 1.73
N LEU A 49 -5.85 -20.86 1.97
CA LEU A 49 -5.41 -21.63 3.13
C LEU A 49 -3.92 -21.96 3.02
N ILE A 50 -3.46 -22.40 1.84
CA ILE A 50 -2.05 -22.70 1.58
C ILE A 50 -1.17 -21.45 1.72
N ALA A 51 -1.63 -20.30 1.21
CA ALA A 51 -0.95 -19.01 1.43
C ALA A 51 -0.95 -18.59 2.91
N GLY A 52 -2.00 -18.93 3.66
CA GLY A 52 -2.06 -18.74 5.12
C GLY A 52 -1.00 -19.53 5.88
N ASP A 53 -0.61 -20.71 5.36
CA ASP A 53 0.51 -21.52 5.86
C ASP A 53 1.88 -21.03 5.35
N LYS A 54 1.90 -19.89 4.64
CA LYS A 54 3.09 -19.28 4.01
C LYS A 54 3.70 -20.12 2.87
N LEU A 55 2.96 -21.08 2.33
CA LEU A 55 3.36 -21.87 1.17
C LEU A 55 3.01 -21.13 -0.13
N TYR A 56 3.63 -19.97 -0.34
CA TYR A 56 3.22 -19.04 -1.40
C TYR A 56 3.40 -19.60 -2.81
N ASN A 57 4.48 -20.34 -3.07
CA ASN A 57 4.70 -20.96 -4.38
C ASN A 57 3.60 -21.97 -4.73
N GLU A 58 3.22 -22.81 -3.75
CA GLU A 58 2.13 -23.78 -3.94
C GLU A 58 0.78 -23.09 -4.13
N ALA A 59 0.51 -22.04 -3.35
CA ALA A 59 -0.70 -21.22 -3.51
C ALA A 59 -0.76 -20.58 -4.90
N GLN A 60 0.35 -20.04 -5.39
CA GLN A 60 0.46 -19.44 -6.72
C GLN A 60 0.19 -20.46 -7.82
N GLU A 61 0.73 -21.68 -7.72
CA GLU A 61 0.41 -22.75 -8.66
C GLU A 61 -1.07 -23.13 -8.67
N ILE A 62 -1.70 -23.21 -7.49
CA ILE A 62 -3.13 -23.51 -7.38
C ILE A 62 -3.96 -22.42 -8.06
N TYR A 63 -3.60 -21.16 -7.83
CA TYR A 63 -4.26 -20.03 -8.46
C TYR A 63 -4.07 -20.02 -9.98
N ALA A 64 -2.84 -20.23 -10.47
CA ALA A 64 -2.54 -20.33 -11.90
C ALA A 64 -3.33 -21.46 -12.57
N LYS A 65 -3.41 -22.63 -11.94
CA LYS A 65 -4.23 -23.76 -12.43
C LYS A 65 -5.72 -23.38 -12.49
N ALA A 66 -6.24 -22.65 -11.50
CA ALA A 66 -7.62 -22.18 -11.48
C ALA A 66 -7.91 -21.15 -12.59
N LEU A 67 -6.99 -20.21 -12.82
CA LEU A 67 -7.08 -19.21 -13.89
C LEU A 67 -7.03 -19.86 -15.27
N SER A 68 -6.10 -20.80 -15.50
CA SER A 68 -6.02 -21.56 -16.75
C SER A 68 -7.32 -22.32 -17.06
N LYS A 69 -7.94 -22.95 -16.04
CA LYS A 69 -9.26 -23.60 -16.20
C LYS A 69 -10.37 -22.59 -16.51
N TYR A 70 -10.36 -21.41 -15.89
CA TYR A 70 -11.32 -20.34 -16.17
C TYR A 70 -11.20 -19.86 -17.62
N GLU A 71 -9.99 -19.51 -18.05
CA GLU A 71 -9.71 -18.99 -19.39
C GLU A 71 -10.07 -20.01 -20.48
N ALA A 72 -9.68 -21.27 -20.30
CA ALA A 72 -10.02 -22.35 -21.23
C ALA A 72 -11.54 -22.53 -21.40
N TYR A 73 -12.30 -22.45 -20.30
CA TYR A 73 -13.77 -22.55 -20.37
C TYR A 73 -14.38 -21.30 -21.03
N THR A 74 -13.92 -20.11 -20.63
CA THR A 74 -14.42 -18.83 -21.15
C THR A 74 -14.17 -18.70 -22.65
N ALA A 75 -13.02 -19.15 -23.15
CA ALA A 75 -12.70 -19.17 -24.57
C ALA A 75 -13.66 -20.06 -25.40
N GLN A 76 -14.14 -21.16 -24.82
CA GLN A 76 -15.03 -22.09 -25.53
C GLN A 76 -16.51 -21.72 -25.46
N LYS A 77 -16.98 -21.22 -24.30
CA LYS A 77 -18.42 -21.09 -24.01
C LYS A 77 -18.85 -19.70 -23.58
N GLY A 78 -17.92 -18.79 -23.29
CA GLY A 78 -18.19 -17.50 -22.67
C GLY A 78 -18.68 -17.62 -21.22
N ILE A 79 -18.12 -16.82 -20.33
CA ILE A 79 -18.64 -16.61 -18.98
C ILE A 79 -18.72 -15.11 -18.73
N TYR A 80 -19.81 -14.64 -18.12
CA TYR A 80 -19.90 -13.26 -17.66
C TYR A 80 -18.90 -13.00 -16.53
N PRO A 81 -18.31 -11.79 -16.45
CA PRO A 81 -17.39 -11.42 -15.38
C PRO A 81 -17.93 -11.74 -13.99
N SER A 82 -17.07 -12.24 -13.10
CA SER A 82 -17.48 -12.74 -11.78
C SER A 82 -16.57 -12.24 -10.65
N PRO A 83 -17.14 -11.67 -9.57
CA PRO A 83 -16.34 -11.24 -8.41
C PRO A 83 -15.51 -12.36 -7.77
N VAL A 84 -15.91 -13.63 -7.95
CA VAL A 84 -15.12 -14.78 -7.49
C VAL A 84 -13.81 -14.89 -8.26
N VAL A 85 -13.87 -14.73 -9.57
CA VAL A 85 -12.70 -14.77 -10.46
C VAL A 85 -11.86 -13.52 -10.24
N GLY A 86 -12.49 -12.35 -10.06
CA GLY A 86 -11.76 -11.13 -9.73
C GLY A 86 -10.99 -11.23 -8.41
N LYS A 87 -11.52 -11.94 -7.41
CA LYS A 87 -10.78 -12.26 -6.18
C LYS A 87 -9.64 -13.24 -6.42
N LEU A 88 -9.82 -14.22 -7.32
CA LEU A 88 -8.75 -15.15 -7.68
C LEU A 88 -7.58 -14.41 -8.34
N TYR A 89 -7.85 -13.55 -9.32
CA TYR A 89 -6.81 -12.71 -9.93
C TYR A 89 -6.12 -11.81 -8.89
N ALA A 90 -6.89 -11.18 -7.97
CA ALA A 90 -6.29 -10.37 -6.92
C ALA A 90 -5.39 -11.17 -5.97
N ASN A 91 -5.80 -12.40 -5.59
CA ASN A 91 -4.98 -13.26 -4.75
C ASN A 91 -3.70 -13.75 -5.45
N TYR A 92 -3.79 -14.02 -6.76
CA TYR A 92 -2.63 -14.32 -7.59
C TYR A 92 -1.68 -13.12 -7.62
N GLY A 93 -2.20 -11.93 -7.95
CA GLY A 93 -1.44 -10.69 -7.99
C GLY A 93 -0.81 -10.31 -6.64
N ASP A 94 -1.47 -10.59 -5.51
CA ASP A 94 -0.91 -10.36 -4.18
C ASP A 94 0.36 -11.17 -3.93
N ILE A 95 0.47 -12.40 -4.44
CA ILE A 95 1.70 -13.19 -4.32
C ILE A 95 2.80 -12.54 -5.16
N SER A 96 2.52 -12.20 -6.42
CA SER A 96 3.50 -11.52 -7.29
C SER A 96 3.96 -10.18 -6.69
N TYR A 97 3.02 -9.40 -6.14
CA TYR A 97 3.27 -8.08 -5.56
C TYR A 97 4.09 -8.10 -4.28
N PHE A 98 3.75 -8.98 -3.33
CA PHE A 98 4.38 -8.99 -2.01
C PHE A 98 5.58 -9.95 -1.92
N ILE A 99 5.52 -11.09 -2.59
CA ILE A 99 6.50 -12.18 -2.42
C ILE A 99 7.53 -12.18 -3.53
N ALA A 100 7.09 -12.16 -4.80
CA ALA A 100 8.01 -12.17 -5.94
C ALA A 100 8.60 -10.78 -6.23
N GLY A 101 7.87 -9.71 -5.90
CA GLY A 101 8.22 -8.35 -6.30
C GLY A 101 8.06 -8.11 -7.81
N ASP A 102 7.33 -8.98 -8.51
CA ASP A 102 7.04 -8.84 -9.94
C ASP A 102 5.84 -7.90 -10.11
N TYR A 103 6.15 -6.62 -10.31
CA TYR A 103 5.16 -5.57 -10.47
C TYR A 103 4.52 -5.54 -11.87
N ASP A 104 5.05 -6.24 -12.85
CA ASP A 104 4.39 -6.36 -14.16
C ASP A 104 3.28 -7.43 -14.07
N GLU A 105 3.61 -8.61 -13.53
CA GLU A 105 2.64 -9.68 -13.32
C GLU A 105 1.53 -9.28 -12.33
N ALA A 106 1.91 -8.64 -11.21
CA ALA A 106 0.92 -8.15 -10.25
C ALA A 106 -0.05 -7.14 -10.86
N LEU A 107 0.45 -6.22 -11.69
CA LEU A 107 -0.39 -5.21 -12.32
C LEU A 107 -1.38 -5.83 -13.30
N ASP A 108 -0.91 -6.76 -14.15
CA ASP A 108 -1.78 -7.47 -15.09
C ASP A 108 -2.89 -8.24 -14.34
N ALA A 109 -2.53 -8.96 -13.28
CA ALA A 109 -3.49 -9.65 -12.43
C ALA A 109 -4.50 -8.69 -11.78
N TYR A 110 -4.08 -7.53 -11.29
CA TYR A 110 -5.01 -6.54 -10.72
C TYR A 110 -5.93 -5.90 -11.77
N GLU A 111 -5.44 -5.64 -12.97
CA GLU A 111 -6.30 -5.18 -14.07
C GLU A 111 -7.36 -6.22 -14.44
N HIS A 112 -6.97 -7.49 -14.51
CA HIS A 112 -7.90 -8.60 -14.68
C HIS A 112 -8.89 -8.70 -13.51
N ALA A 113 -8.45 -8.50 -12.27
CA ALA A 113 -9.33 -8.47 -11.10
C ALA A 113 -10.42 -7.39 -11.24
N VAL A 114 -10.06 -6.19 -11.69
CA VAL A 114 -11.00 -5.08 -11.93
C VAL A 114 -11.99 -5.42 -13.05
N ARG A 115 -11.53 -5.98 -14.16
CA ARG A 115 -12.39 -6.45 -15.28
C ARG A 115 -13.38 -7.52 -14.81
N GLU A 116 -12.95 -8.37 -13.88
CA GLU A 116 -13.74 -9.44 -13.24
C GLU A 116 -14.54 -8.95 -12.02
N LEU A 117 -14.91 -7.67 -12.00
CA LEU A 117 -15.80 -7.07 -11.00
C LEU A 117 -15.25 -7.05 -9.56
N ASN A 118 -13.93 -7.17 -9.39
CA ASN A 118 -13.25 -6.97 -8.11
C ASN A 118 -12.46 -5.66 -8.13
N ASN A 119 -13.19 -4.54 -8.13
CA ASN A 119 -12.60 -3.20 -8.06
C ASN A 119 -12.73 -2.65 -6.64
N SER A 120 -11.68 -2.81 -5.83
CA SER A 120 -11.65 -2.35 -4.43
C SER A 120 -10.61 -1.24 -4.23
N PRO A 121 -10.73 -0.40 -3.18
CA PRO A 121 -9.73 0.62 -2.87
C PRO A 121 -8.33 0.03 -2.65
N SER A 122 -8.24 -1.18 -2.10
CA SER A 122 -6.98 -1.91 -1.92
C SER A 122 -6.30 -2.18 -3.27
N ILE A 123 -7.06 -2.71 -4.23
CA ILE A 123 -6.54 -3.03 -5.57
C ILE A 123 -6.14 -1.75 -6.30
N GLN A 124 -6.97 -0.71 -6.23
CA GLN A 124 -6.66 0.59 -6.84
C GLN A 124 -5.41 1.23 -6.22
N TYR A 125 -5.23 1.13 -4.90
CA TYR A 125 -4.02 1.62 -4.25
C TYR A 125 -2.78 0.85 -4.68
N LYS A 126 -2.83 -0.50 -4.72
CA LYS A 126 -1.71 -1.34 -5.15
C LYS A 126 -1.33 -1.09 -6.61
N MET A 127 -2.32 -0.93 -7.51
CA MET A 127 -2.07 -0.48 -8.89
C MET A 127 -1.40 0.91 -8.90
N GLY A 128 -1.90 1.85 -8.10
CA GLY A 128 -1.32 3.19 -7.96
C GLY A 128 0.12 3.17 -7.46
N TYR A 129 0.43 2.30 -6.48
CA TYR A 129 1.78 2.06 -6.00
C TYR A 129 2.68 1.54 -7.13
N ILE A 130 2.23 0.54 -7.89
CA ILE A 130 3.01 -0.02 -9.00
C ILE A 130 3.31 1.06 -10.05
N TYR A 131 2.30 1.83 -10.46
CA TYR A 131 2.51 2.93 -11.40
C TYR A 131 3.46 4.00 -10.86
N TYR A 132 3.42 4.29 -9.55
CA TYR A 132 4.37 5.20 -8.91
C TYR A 132 5.81 4.69 -8.98
N GLN A 133 6.03 3.40 -8.69
CA GLN A 133 7.36 2.76 -8.79
C GLN A 133 7.90 2.75 -10.23
N LYS A 134 7.00 2.65 -11.22
CA LYS A 134 7.34 2.75 -12.65
C LYS A 134 7.45 4.21 -13.16
N GLU A 135 7.39 5.19 -12.26
CA GLU A 135 7.37 6.63 -12.55
C GLU A 135 6.22 7.08 -13.49
N ASN A 136 5.20 6.25 -13.67
CA ASN A 136 3.99 6.58 -14.41
C ASN A 136 2.99 7.30 -13.48
N TYR A 137 3.32 8.54 -13.14
CA TYR A 137 2.56 9.32 -12.18
C TYR A 137 1.13 9.66 -12.65
N SER A 138 0.88 9.67 -13.97
CA SER A 138 -0.46 9.93 -14.53
C SER A 138 -1.44 8.81 -14.16
N ASP A 139 -1.04 7.55 -14.37
CA ASP A 139 -1.89 6.41 -14.05
C ASP A 139 -1.91 6.13 -12.53
N ALA A 140 -0.80 6.40 -11.82
CA ALA A 140 -0.78 6.38 -10.36
C ALA A 140 -1.84 7.33 -9.75
N MET A 141 -1.93 8.57 -10.27
CA MET A 141 -2.92 9.54 -9.84
C MET A 141 -4.35 9.06 -10.09
N LYS A 142 -4.64 8.47 -11.26
CA LYS A 142 -5.99 7.94 -11.57
C LYS A 142 -6.39 6.81 -10.61
N ALA A 143 -5.50 5.85 -10.39
CA ALA A 143 -5.76 4.72 -9.50
C ALA A 143 -5.92 5.18 -8.04
N MET A 144 -5.03 6.04 -7.54
CA MET A 144 -5.15 6.58 -6.18
C MET A 144 -6.37 7.49 -5.99
N THR A 145 -6.85 8.15 -7.05
CA THR A 145 -8.13 8.89 -7.00
C THR A 145 -9.31 7.95 -6.73
N LEU A 146 -9.34 6.79 -7.37
CA LEU A 146 -10.38 5.77 -7.15
C LEU A 146 -10.29 5.16 -5.75
N ALA A 147 -9.09 4.96 -5.22
CA ALA A 147 -8.94 4.55 -3.82
C ALA A 147 -9.43 5.65 -2.85
N TYR A 148 -9.12 6.91 -3.15
CA TYR A 148 -9.43 8.06 -2.29
C TYR A 148 -10.92 8.35 -2.19
N SER A 149 -11.70 8.10 -3.27
CA SER A 149 -13.16 8.29 -3.22
C SER A 149 -13.86 7.41 -2.17
N GLU A 150 -13.25 6.29 -1.80
CA GLU A 150 -13.79 5.34 -0.82
C GLU A 150 -13.08 5.41 0.55
N LYS A 151 -11.81 5.83 0.57
CA LYS A 151 -10.96 5.87 1.78
C LYS A 151 -10.27 7.24 1.97
N PRO A 152 -11.02 8.35 2.07
CA PRO A 152 -10.45 9.70 2.03
C PRO A 152 -9.61 10.08 3.26
N ASN A 153 -9.68 9.32 4.35
CA ASN A 153 -8.92 9.58 5.58
C ASN A 153 -7.88 8.50 5.88
N ASP A 154 -7.62 7.59 4.94
CA ASP A 154 -6.55 6.59 5.08
C ASP A 154 -5.19 7.29 5.01
N LYS A 155 -4.38 7.17 6.07
CA LYS A 155 -3.12 7.90 6.21
C LYS A 155 -2.09 7.47 5.17
N ASN A 156 -2.00 6.17 4.88
CA ASN A 156 -1.08 5.62 3.87
C ASN A 156 -1.45 6.12 2.46
N LEU A 157 -2.75 6.21 2.17
CA LEU A 157 -3.25 6.77 0.92
C LEU A 157 -2.98 8.26 0.81
N LEU A 158 -3.27 9.06 1.84
CA LEU A 158 -3.01 10.49 1.84
C LEU A 158 -1.52 10.80 1.61
N TYR A 159 -0.64 10.05 2.30
CA TYR A 159 0.80 10.17 2.15
C TYR A 159 1.25 9.79 0.73
N GLY A 160 0.89 8.58 0.27
CA GLY A 160 1.28 8.07 -1.04
C GLY A 160 0.75 8.95 -2.18
N PHE A 161 -0.47 9.45 -2.05
CA PHE A 161 -1.07 10.32 -3.05
C PHE A 161 -0.42 11.72 -3.07
N GLY A 162 -0.06 12.26 -1.89
CA GLY A 162 0.78 13.45 -1.79
C GLY A 162 2.12 13.31 -2.51
N ASN A 163 2.79 12.16 -2.36
CA ASN A 163 4.04 11.84 -3.06
C ASN A 163 3.84 11.76 -4.59
N VAL A 164 2.79 11.09 -5.06
CA VAL A 164 2.43 11.01 -6.49
C VAL A 164 2.22 12.40 -7.08
N LEU A 165 1.42 13.24 -6.41
CA LEU A 165 1.11 14.60 -6.89
C LEU A 165 2.34 15.50 -6.89
N PHE A 166 3.21 15.37 -5.89
CA PHE A 166 4.48 16.08 -5.86
C PHE A 166 5.38 15.70 -7.04
N LYS A 167 5.54 14.40 -7.32
CA LYS A 167 6.33 13.92 -8.47
C LYS A 167 5.71 14.28 -9.80
N TYR A 168 4.38 14.36 -9.87
CA TYR A 168 3.64 14.92 -11.01
C TYR A 168 3.67 16.46 -11.07
N THR A 169 4.43 17.13 -10.19
CA THR A 169 4.60 18.60 -10.10
C THR A 169 3.34 19.40 -9.77
N ASN A 170 2.28 18.73 -9.31
CA ASN A 170 1.05 19.37 -8.84
C ASN A 170 1.16 19.73 -7.35
N TYR A 171 1.99 20.72 -7.05
CA TYR A 171 2.34 21.09 -5.67
C TYR A 171 1.14 21.58 -4.85
N PHE A 172 0.19 22.31 -5.46
CA PHE A 172 -1.01 22.78 -4.77
C PHE A 172 -1.93 21.63 -4.34
N ALA A 173 -2.12 20.63 -5.22
CA ALA A 173 -2.86 19.44 -4.83
C ALA A 173 -2.09 18.66 -3.75
N ALA A 174 -0.78 18.42 -3.94
CA ALA A 174 0.05 17.75 -2.95
C ALA A 174 -0.04 18.41 -1.56
N GLN A 175 -0.03 19.76 -1.51
CA GLN A 175 -0.20 20.52 -0.27
C GLN A 175 -1.49 20.12 0.44
N ALA A 176 -2.63 20.06 -0.27
CA ALA A 176 -3.92 19.72 0.34
C ALA A 176 -3.92 18.32 0.98
N TYR A 177 -3.33 17.31 0.32
CA TYR A 177 -3.26 15.95 0.86
C TYR A 177 -2.33 15.84 2.06
N TYR A 178 -1.15 16.47 2.02
CA TYR A 178 -0.26 16.49 3.18
C TYR A 178 -0.80 17.32 4.34
N GLU A 179 -1.50 18.42 4.08
CA GLU A 179 -2.18 19.19 5.14
C GLU A 179 -3.23 18.33 5.83
N ARG A 180 -4.06 17.62 5.05
CA ARG A 180 -5.05 16.70 5.59
C ARG A 180 -4.40 15.60 6.43
N LEU A 181 -3.29 15.02 5.96
CA LEU A 181 -2.54 14.02 6.73
C LEU A 181 -1.96 14.61 8.01
N MET A 182 -1.35 15.80 7.94
CA MET A 182 -0.81 16.47 9.14
C MET A 182 -1.89 16.79 10.17
N GLU A 183 -3.10 17.17 9.76
CA GLU A 183 -4.22 17.36 10.68
C GLU A 183 -4.55 16.07 11.47
N LEU A 184 -4.59 14.93 10.78
CA LEU A 184 -4.85 13.63 11.41
C LEU A 184 -3.71 13.25 12.37
N LEU A 185 -2.46 13.46 11.97
CA LEU A 185 -1.30 13.15 12.78
C LEU A 185 -1.18 14.06 14.01
N GLU A 186 -1.48 15.37 13.90
CA GLU A 186 -1.52 16.27 15.05
C GLU A 186 -2.62 15.89 16.04
N ALA A 187 -3.82 15.56 15.55
CA ALA A 187 -4.90 15.08 16.41
C ALA A 187 -4.50 13.80 17.15
N GLU A 188 -3.81 12.88 16.47
CA GLU A 188 -3.30 11.64 17.06
C GLU A 188 -2.18 11.90 18.07
N LYS A 189 -1.24 12.80 17.77
CA LYS A 189 -0.16 13.24 18.66
C LYS A 189 -0.70 13.76 19.99
N ILE A 190 -1.71 14.65 19.92
CA ILE A 190 -2.37 15.24 21.09
C ILE A 190 -3.09 14.15 21.89
N ARG A 191 -3.87 13.30 21.22
CA ARG A 191 -4.63 12.21 21.86
C ARG A 191 -3.71 11.20 22.57
N LYS A 192 -2.57 10.88 21.98
CA LYS A 192 -1.56 9.96 22.55
C LYS A 192 -0.59 10.66 23.53
N GLY A 193 -0.67 11.97 23.70
CA GLY A 193 0.22 12.73 24.59
C GLY A 193 1.69 12.70 24.17
N ILE A 194 1.97 12.65 22.87
CA ILE A 194 3.33 12.51 22.33
C ILE A 194 4.04 13.87 22.31
N ILE A 195 5.21 13.95 22.94
CA ILE A 195 5.99 15.19 23.08
C ILE A 195 7.40 14.97 22.52
N PHE A 196 7.79 15.72 21.49
CA PHE A 196 9.17 15.66 21.00
C PHE A 196 10.12 16.52 21.85
N PRO A 197 11.34 16.05 22.18
CA PRO A 197 11.99 14.83 21.69
C PRO A 197 11.86 13.59 22.61
N GLN A 198 10.91 13.57 23.57
CA GLN A 198 10.73 12.47 24.52
C GLN A 198 9.64 11.51 24.02
N THR A 199 10.03 10.40 23.42
CA THR A 199 9.08 9.42 22.88
C THR A 199 9.30 8.05 23.47
N ARG A 200 8.21 7.30 23.63
CA ARG A 200 8.25 5.89 24.02
C ARG A 200 8.53 5.04 22.78
N VAL A 201 9.11 3.85 22.98
CA VAL A 201 9.45 2.91 21.91
C VAL A 201 8.22 2.51 21.09
N ASP A 202 7.06 2.34 21.74
CA ASP A 202 5.79 1.99 21.10
C ASP A 202 5.21 3.10 20.21
N HIS A 203 5.81 4.29 20.19
CA HIS A 203 5.40 5.38 19.30
C HIS A 203 6.26 5.50 18.05
N ALA A 204 7.33 4.71 17.88
CA ALA A 204 8.33 4.91 16.83
C ALA A 204 7.73 5.06 15.42
N GLU A 205 6.83 4.16 15.01
CA GLU A 205 6.12 4.22 13.72
C GLU A 205 5.38 5.55 13.52
N PHE A 206 4.62 5.99 14.52
CA PHE A 206 3.92 7.28 14.48
C PHE A 206 4.90 8.46 14.35
N VAL A 207 6.03 8.41 15.05
CA VAL A 207 7.04 9.48 15.00
C VAL A 207 7.69 9.54 13.62
N GLU A 208 7.92 8.39 12.99
CA GLU A 208 8.44 8.29 11.63
C GLU A 208 7.46 8.87 10.60
N ASP A 209 6.18 8.48 10.66
CA ASP A 209 5.12 9.05 9.81
C ASP A 209 5.02 10.57 9.94
N TYR A 210 5.05 11.06 11.18
CA TYR A 210 5.03 12.49 11.49
C TYR A 210 6.27 13.20 10.94
N MET A 211 7.45 12.61 11.11
CA MET A 211 8.72 13.13 10.60
C MET A 211 8.70 13.24 9.07
N HIS A 212 8.25 12.20 8.37
CA HIS A 212 8.20 12.17 6.92
C HIS A 212 7.17 13.16 6.38
N THR A 213 5.95 13.14 6.92
CA THR A 213 4.87 14.02 6.46
C THR A 213 5.22 15.49 6.66
N SER A 214 5.77 15.87 7.83
CA SER A 214 6.18 17.25 8.09
C SER A 214 7.30 17.72 7.16
N ASN A 215 8.30 16.88 6.86
CA ASN A 215 9.32 17.18 5.85
C ASN A 215 8.71 17.36 4.46
N ASN A 216 7.85 16.44 4.02
CA ASN A 216 7.31 16.45 2.68
C ASN A 216 6.39 17.67 2.45
N LEU A 217 5.54 17.99 3.44
CA LEU A 217 4.75 19.22 3.41
C LEU A 217 5.62 20.47 3.36
N ALA A 218 6.71 20.51 4.13
CA ALA A 218 7.65 21.64 4.10
C ALA A 218 8.28 21.85 2.72
N VAL A 219 8.72 20.76 2.06
CA VAL A 219 9.26 20.83 0.70
C VAL A 219 8.21 21.36 -0.27
N VAL A 220 6.98 20.85 -0.22
CA VAL A 220 5.88 21.30 -1.09
C VAL A 220 5.61 22.79 -0.90
N LEU A 221 5.51 23.26 0.34
CA LEU A 221 5.29 24.67 0.65
C LEU A 221 6.45 25.55 0.17
N ASN A 222 7.69 25.07 0.27
CA ASN A 222 8.84 25.76 -0.30
C ASN A 222 8.77 25.82 -1.83
N ARG A 223 8.39 24.74 -2.54
CA ARG A 223 8.19 24.76 -4.00
C ARG A 223 7.20 25.83 -4.42
N ILE A 224 6.06 25.88 -3.76
CA ILE A 224 5.02 26.88 -4.05
C ILE A 224 5.54 28.29 -3.75
N ALA A 225 6.20 28.49 -2.61
CA ALA A 225 6.75 29.78 -2.22
C ALA A 225 7.82 30.29 -3.21
N VAL A 226 8.67 29.41 -3.74
CA VAL A 226 9.65 29.75 -4.77
C VAL A 226 8.96 30.14 -6.08
N GLN A 227 7.83 29.51 -6.42
CA GLN A 227 7.08 29.81 -7.64
C GLN A 227 6.34 31.16 -7.60
N ASN A 228 5.79 31.54 -6.45
CA ASN A 228 4.90 32.71 -6.35
C ASN A 228 5.37 33.81 -5.38
N GLY A 229 6.51 33.64 -4.71
CA GLY A 229 7.06 34.60 -3.75
C GLY A 229 6.35 34.64 -2.40
N ASP A 230 5.52 33.64 -2.04
CA ASP A 230 4.77 33.62 -0.79
C ASP A 230 5.69 33.36 0.43
N SER A 231 6.06 34.45 1.11
CA SER A 231 6.93 34.42 2.30
C SER A 231 6.31 33.69 3.49
N ASN A 232 4.97 33.66 3.61
CA ASN A 232 4.28 32.95 4.68
C ASN A 232 4.44 31.43 4.51
N LYS A 233 4.30 30.93 3.27
CA LYS A 233 4.55 29.51 2.97
C LYS A 233 5.99 29.12 3.23
N ASN A 234 6.94 29.98 2.87
CA ASN A 234 8.36 29.73 3.15
C ASN A 234 8.66 29.69 4.66
N GLY A 235 8.07 30.60 5.43
CA GLY A 235 8.16 30.60 6.89
C GLY A 235 7.56 29.33 7.52
N ARG A 236 6.40 28.89 7.02
CA ARG A 236 5.77 27.64 7.47
C ARG A 236 6.60 26.41 7.10
N ALA A 237 7.25 26.40 5.93
CA ALA A 237 8.18 25.33 5.56
C ALA A 237 9.35 25.21 6.56
N LEU A 238 9.97 26.32 6.96
CA LEU A 238 11.02 26.31 8.00
C LEU A 238 10.53 25.68 9.32
N SER A 239 9.32 26.07 9.76
CA SER A 239 8.72 25.53 10.98
C SER A 239 8.53 24.01 10.92
N LEU A 240 7.97 23.53 9.81
CA LEU A 240 7.71 22.10 9.58
C LEU A 240 9.01 21.28 9.46
N PHE A 241 10.05 21.79 8.81
CA PHE A 241 11.35 21.12 8.84
C PHE A 241 11.93 21.04 10.26
N GLY A 242 11.69 22.05 11.09
CA GLY A 242 12.05 22.04 12.51
C GLY A 242 11.28 20.99 13.32
N GLU A 243 10.00 20.79 13.04
CA GLU A 243 9.19 19.69 13.60
C GLU A 243 9.73 18.32 13.14
N SER A 244 9.99 18.15 11.85
CA SER A 244 10.59 16.92 11.30
C SER A 244 11.94 16.59 11.95
N THR A 245 12.78 17.61 12.17
CA THR A 245 14.07 17.45 12.86
C THR A 245 13.89 17.04 14.32
N ARG A 246 12.86 17.55 15.01
CA ARG A 246 12.53 17.14 16.39
C ARG A 246 11.99 15.71 16.47
N ALA A 247 11.18 15.29 15.50
CA ALA A 247 10.71 13.92 15.41
C ALA A 247 11.88 12.95 15.13
N TRP A 248 12.78 13.31 14.22
CA TRP A 248 14.01 12.54 13.97
C TRP A 248 14.89 12.39 15.21
N ASP A 249 15.08 13.49 15.94
CA ASP A 249 15.78 13.51 17.23
C ASP A 249 15.17 12.53 18.23
N ALA A 250 13.84 12.43 18.26
CA ALA A 250 13.13 11.54 19.18
C ALA A 250 13.37 10.06 18.85
N LEU A 251 13.52 9.73 17.56
CA LEU A 251 13.82 8.37 17.09
C LEU A 251 15.28 7.96 17.33
N ASN A 252 16.23 8.91 17.26
CA ASN A 252 17.67 8.61 17.15
C ASN A 252 18.49 9.00 18.39
N ARG A 253 17.85 9.48 19.46
CA ARG A 253 18.55 9.74 20.73
C ARG A 253 18.82 8.45 21.48
N ASN A 254 19.93 8.44 22.20
CA ASN A 254 20.16 7.39 23.18
C ASN A 254 19.07 7.52 24.29
N PRO A 255 18.32 6.45 24.59
CA PRO A 255 17.15 6.50 25.47
C PRO A 255 17.48 6.82 26.92
N GLU A 256 18.72 6.58 27.36
CA GLU A 256 19.17 6.81 28.74
C GLU A 256 19.85 8.17 28.91
N THR A 257 20.73 8.52 27.98
CA THR A 257 21.58 9.73 28.06
C THR A 257 20.99 10.93 27.33
N MET A 258 19.98 10.72 26.47
CA MET A 258 19.34 11.73 25.61
C MET A 258 20.29 12.46 24.65
N ILE A 259 21.50 11.93 24.45
CA ILE A 259 22.50 12.42 23.51
C ILE A 259 22.02 12.15 22.08
N ARG A 260 22.13 13.16 21.21
CA ARG A 260 21.80 13.07 19.78
C ARG A 260 22.79 12.19 19.03
N ALA A 261 22.29 11.39 18.08
CA ALA A 261 23.13 10.78 17.06
C ALA A 261 23.85 11.85 16.21
N LYS A 262 25.07 11.55 15.76
CA LYS A 262 25.89 12.47 14.92
C LYS A 262 25.45 12.52 13.44
N THR A 263 24.48 11.71 13.06
CA THR A 263 23.95 11.61 11.69
C THR A 263 23.11 12.82 11.34
N ILE A 264 23.16 13.25 10.08
CA ILE A 264 22.37 14.36 9.55
C ILE A 264 21.09 13.80 8.95
N ASN A 265 19.93 14.34 9.32
CA ASN A 265 18.65 13.95 8.71
C ASN A 265 18.29 14.81 7.50
N LEU A 266 17.37 14.30 6.67
CA LEU A 266 16.94 14.96 5.44
C LEU A 266 16.37 16.36 5.70
N ALA A 267 15.54 16.51 6.74
CA ALA A 267 14.95 17.81 7.08
C ALA A 267 16.02 18.86 7.47
N TYR A 268 17.07 18.47 8.19
CA TYR A 268 18.18 19.38 8.48
C TYR A 268 18.92 19.79 7.20
N ALA A 269 19.19 18.85 6.29
CA ALA A 269 19.80 19.16 5.00
C ALA A 269 18.93 20.14 4.19
N ASN A 270 17.60 19.93 4.19
CA ASN A 270 16.63 20.82 3.55
C ASN A 270 16.64 22.24 4.17
N ILE A 271 16.72 22.37 5.50
CA ILE A 271 16.89 23.68 6.16
C ILE A 271 18.17 24.37 5.70
N GLN A 272 19.30 23.66 5.70
CA GLN A 272 20.58 24.25 5.30
C GLN A 272 20.53 24.78 3.88
N ASN A 273 19.87 24.05 2.99
CA ASN A 273 19.63 24.50 1.63
C ASN A 273 18.81 25.79 1.56
N MET A 274 17.72 25.83 2.29
CA MET A 274 16.78 26.93 2.21
C MET A 274 17.35 28.23 2.78
N VAL A 275 18.21 28.14 3.80
CA VAL A 275 18.89 29.29 4.42
C VAL A 275 20.17 29.67 3.66
N LYS A 276 20.89 28.70 3.12
CA LYS A 276 22.14 28.91 2.36
C LYS A 276 22.09 28.07 1.08
N PRO A 277 21.43 28.58 0.02
CA PRO A 277 21.28 27.85 -1.23
C PRO A 277 22.65 27.55 -1.81
N ARG A 278 23.04 26.27 -1.82
CA ARG A 278 24.16 25.80 -2.65
C ARG A 278 23.59 25.63 -4.05
N SER A 279 24.30 26.07 -5.09
CA SER A 279 23.73 26.23 -6.44
C SER A 279 23.19 24.94 -7.11
N ALA A 280 23.28 23.77 -6.47
CA ALA A 280 22.84 22.49 -7.01
C ALA A 280 21.91 21.68 -6.08
N PHE A 281 21.83 21.99 -4.78
CA PHE A 281 20.98 21.20 -3.88
C PHE A 281 19.58 21.79 -3.88
N VAL A 282 18.57 20.93 -3.85
CA VAL A 282 17.17 21.33 -3.88
C VAL A 282 16.44 20.55 -2.77
N PRO A 283 15.50 21.15 -2.00
CA PRO A 283 14.86 20.39 -0.93
C PRO A 283 14.11 19.16 -1.45
N GLU A 284 14.33 18.02 -0.80
CA GLU A 284 13.84 16.70 -1.21
C GLU A 284 12.86 16.08 -0.20
N ILE A 285 11.93 15.29 -0.73
CA ILE A 285 10.93 14.54 0.04
C ILE A 285 11.45 13.15 0.43
N TYR A 286 10.86 12.54 1.46
CA TYR A 286 10.90 11.09 1.63
C TYR A 286 9.98 10.47 0.56
N SER A 287 10.56 9.81 -0.44
CA SER A 287 9.85 9.35 -1.63
C SER A 287 9.15 8.00 -1.47
N ASP A 288 9.64 7.14 -0.58
CA ASP A 288 9.06 5.81 -0.41
C ASP A 288 7.65 5.93 0.15
N ILE A 289 6.72 5.15 -0.40
CA ILE A 289 5.31 5.14 -0.01
C ILE A 289 4.94 3.76 0.54
N PRO A 290 3.96 3.65 1.47
CA PRO A 290 3.50 2.36 1.96
C PRO A 290 2.99 1.45 0.83
N LYS A 291 3.19 0.14 0.97
CA LYS A 291 2.72 -0.84 -0.03
C LYS A 291 1.22 -1.13 0.04
N THR A 292 0.55 -0.75 1.12
CA THR A 292 -0.87 -1.03 1.37
C THR A 292 -1.59 0.13 2.03
N LEU A 293 -2.92 0.10 2.01
CA LEU A 293 -3.76 0.94 2.87
C LEU A 293 -3.58 0.55 4.35
N GLU A 294 -4.10 1.36 5.27
CA GLU A 294 -3.98 1.10 6.71
C GLU A 294 -4.68 -0.21 7.11
N ASN A 295 -4.06 -0.95 8.03
CA ASN A 295 -4.58 -2.21 8.59
C ASN A 295 -4.81 -3.35 7.58
N GLU A 296 -4.23 -3.26 6.39
CA GLU A 296 -4.24 -4.36 5.43
C GLU A 296 -3.19 -5.42 5.77
N LYS A 297 -3.49 -6.68 5.45
CA LYS A 297 -2.54 -7.77 5.64
C LYS A 297 -1.50 -7.76 4.52
N ILE A 298 -0.24 -7.90 4.89
CA ILE A 298 0.89 -8.03 3.98
C ILE A 298 1.33 -9.50 4.00
N LEU A 299 1.55 -10.09 2.82
CA LEU A 299 2.21 -11.40 2.74
C LEU A 299 3.70 -11.19 3.02
N GLN A 300 4.24 -11.95 3.97
CA GLN A 300 5.64 -11.83 4.38
C GLN A 300 6.33 -13.16 4.09
N GLN A 301 7.49 -13.11 3.43
CA GLN A 301 8.39 -14.26 3.45
C GLN A 301 8.68 -14.61 4.91
N THR A 302 8.74 -15.90 5.25
CA THR A 302 9.24 -16.32 6.55
C THR A 302 10.61 -15.68 6.74
N GLU A 303 10.77 -14.88 7.80
CA GLU A 303 12.10 -14.45 8.24
C GLU A 303 12.99 -15.68 8.34
N ASP A 304 14.06 -15.73 7.54
CA ASP A 304 15.19 -16.60 7.84
C ASP A 304 15.69 -16.19 9.23
N ARG A 305 15.41 -17.04 10.21
CA ARG A 305 15.89 -16.91 11.59
C ARG A 305 17.40 -17.06 11.66
#